data_AF-A0A0B7BKQ1-F1
#
_entry.id   AF-A0A0B7BKQ1-F1
#
_cell.length_a   1.000
_cell.length_b   1.000
_cell.length_c   1.000
_cell.angle_alpha   90.00
_cell.angle_beta   90.00
_cell.angle_gamma   90.00
#
_symmetry.space_group_name_H-M   'P 1'
#
loop_
_entity.id
_entity.type
_entity.pdbx_description
1 polymer ?
#
loop_
_entity_poly.entity_id
_entity_poly.type
_entity_poly.pdbx_seq_one_letter_code
_entity_poly.pdbx_strand_id
1 'polypeptide(L)'
;MGSHCEWLNLNSLTSSLMTCLLVTLCTANNMDPHVYPEKGPFFEGWYLRIIDPHQNISLGFMFGHVLPPTELSFDVQNPCVVHALEPLPTDCSRMVTKKQPYTHFWLSMNGQSTYPPVFVGLLLSLDKHDKLYNPGGYFNSSQYIITKNGQPITTNPDNESPPNFEVKIGSNFSFIVNSNGSKFSVIVGDHILQGQTTEPIPWGPGGEGPESWLENLPLPFHWFVYSLRSTVKSYQYVNKETGQVISGNSDQGVPIVAHMEKNWGNSFPKAWIWCQGVDPRSKVSFVFSAGLVTAVGFDIKVQLSGYRNPGKQINCNFNPANSWHSLDFDGCAGTVLFKVESLTCAVNFEVSAPIKSFSSCLSAPMSEGFKKGCTESFVAVANITVYQRDPFSMVLTDNQIIHLSALEFGEAYMCNGQCP
;
A
#
# COMPACT_ATOMS: atom_id res chain seq x y z
N MET A 1 20.54 39.86 72.20
CA MET A 1 21.74 39.74 71.34
C MET A 1 21.45 38.67 70.33
N GLY A 2 21.34 39.07 69.07
CA GLY A 2 20.79 38.25 67.99
C GLY A 2 21.80 37.32 67.33
N SER A 3 21.26 36.37 66.58
CA SER A 3 21.85 35.69 65.42
C SER A 3 20.70 34.86 64.81
N HIS A 4 19.95 35.47 63.90
CA HIS A 4 20.03 35.27 62.45
C HIS A 4 19.88 33.80 62.04
N CYS A 5 18.64 33.49 61.64
CA CYS A 5 18.24 32.27 60.95
C CYS A 5 18.46 32.51 59.46
N GLU A 6 19.50 31.91 58.88
CA GLU A 6 19.74 31.92 57.44
C GLU A 6 19.01 30.74 56.78
N TRP A 7 18.15 31.08 55.83
CA TRP A 7 17.50 30.18 54.90
C TRP A 7 18.54 29.71 53.86
N LEU A 8 18.86 28.41 53.87
CA LEU A 8 19.59 27.79 52.77
C LEU A 8 18.61 27.44 51.64
N ASN A 9 18.77 28.20 50.55
CA ASN A 9 18.17 27.98 49.24
C ASN A 9 18.44 26.55 48.72
N LEU A 10 17.40 25.73 48.62
CA LEU A 10 17.36 24.53 47.78
C LEU A 10 16.86 24.92 46.39
N ASN A 11 17.70 25.64 45.63
CA ASN A 11 17.46 25.98 44.22
C ASN A 11 18.79 26.07 43.47
N SER A 12 19.51 24.95 43.31
CA SER A 12 20.53 24.79 42.26
C SER A 12 21.22 23.42 42.32
N LEU A 13 20.58 22.32 41.92
CA LEU A 13 21.30 21.06 41.59
C LEU A 13 20.41 20.00 40.93
N THR A 14 19.74 20.33 39.82
CA THR A 14 19.09 19.32 38.94
C THR A 14 19.17 19.65 37.44
N SER A 15 20.14 20.46 37.00
CA SER A 15 20.18 21.00 35.62
C SER A 15 21.37 20.56 34.74
N SER A 16 22.07 19.47 35.07
CA SER A 16 23.27 19.09 34.30
C SER A 16 23.51 17.59 34.13
N LEU A 17 22.47 16.80 33.85
CA LEU A 17 22.66 15.41 33.39
C LEU A 17 21.54 14.94 32.44
N MET A 18 21.09 15.81 31.55
CA MET A 18 20.05 15.50 30.56
C MET A 18 20.37 16.12 29.20
N THR A 19 21.62 15.97 28.77
CA THR A 19 22.04 16.24 27.40
C THR A 19 23.05 15.18 27.00
N CYS A 20 22.86 14.60 25.81
CA CYS A 20 23.61 13.50 25.21
C CYS A 20 23.16 12.09 25.58
N LEU A 21 21.94 11.75 25.17
CA LEU A 21 21.70 10.57 24.34
C LEU A 21 20.35 10.74 23.61
N LEU A 22 20.25 11.78 22.77
CA LEU A 22 19.37 11.70 21.60
C LEU A 22 20.05 10.70 20.66
N VAL A 23 19.94 9.42 21.00
CA VAL A 23 20.00 8.37 20.00
C VAL A 23 18.80 8.70 19.12
N THR A 24 19.05 9.35 17.98
CA THR A 24 18.20 9.15 16.82
C THR A 24 18.11 7.64 16.67
N LEU A 25 17.03 7.08 17.22
CA LEU A 25 16.70 5.68 17.05
C LEU A 25 16.50 5.53 15.55
N CYS A 26 17.57 5.04 14.95
CA CYS A 26 17.65 4.44 13.64
C CYS A 26 16.36 3.65 13.41
N THR A 27 15.48 4.23 12.60
CA THR A 27 14.10 3.76 12.39
C THR A 27 14.13 2.55 11.49
N ALA A 28 13.40 1.52 11.86
CA ALA A 28 13.22 0.34 11.02
C ALA A 28 12.71 0.73 9.63
N ASN A 29 13.27 0.14 8.56
CA ASN A 29 12.79 0.48 7.25
C ASN A 29 12.68 -0.66 6.24
N ASN A 30 11.65 -1.47 6.45
CA ASN A 30 11.17 -2.44 5.48
C ASN A 30 10.69 -1.82 4.14
N MET A 31 10.69 -0.49 3.96
CA MET A 31 10.41 0.15 2.66
C MET A 31 11.52 -0.11 1.63
N ASP A 32 12.78 -0.24 2.08
CA ASP A 32 13.90 -0.58 1.21
C ASP A 32 13.64 -1.92 0.50
N PRO A 33 14.17 -2.13 -0.72
CA PRO A 33 13.91 -3.35 -1.47
C PRO A 33 14.65 -4.58 -0.94
N HIS A 34 14.07 -5.75 -1.18
CA HIS A 34 14.72 -7.03 -0.90
C HIS A 34 15.70 -7.43 -2.00
N VAL A 35 16.71 -8.22 -1.60
CA VAL A 35 17.47 -9.01 -2.56
C VAL A 35 16.52 -10.05 -3.12
N TYR A 36 16.25 -9.97 -4.42
CA TYR A 36 15.39 -10.95 -5.08
C TYR A 36 16.02 -12.35 -4.94
N PRO A 37 15.24 -13.36 -4.52
CA PRO A 37 15.75 -14.72 -4.47
C PRO A 37 16.08 -15.22 -5.88
N GLU A 38 16.97 -16.21 -5.97
CA GLU A 38 17.30 -16.83 -7.26
C GLU A 38 16.11 -17.56 -7.90
N LYS A 39 15.15 -18.00 -7.08
CA LYS A 39 13.98 -18.77 -7.48
C LYS A 39 12.72 -18.18 -6.86
N GLY A 40 11.65 -18.15 -7.66
CA GLY A 40 10.33 -17.79 -7.19
C GLY A 40 9.56 -18.97 -6.57
N PRO A 41 8.31 -18.74 -6.14
CA PRO A 41 7.59 -17.49 -6.29
C PRO A 41 8.07 -16.43 -5.29
N PHE A 42 8.26 -15.20 -5.76
CA PHE A 42 8.48 -14.02 -4.93
C PHE A 42 7.87 -12.80 -5.61
N PHE A 43 7.31 -11.88 -4.86
CA PHE A 43 6.90 -10.59 -5.38
C PHE A 43 7.30 -9.49 -4.40
N GLU A 44 7.45 -8.30 -4.94
CA GLU A 44 7.61 -7.08 -4.16
C GLU A 44 6.94 -5.91 -4.90
N GLY A 45 6.16 -5.13 -4.18
CA GLY A 45 5.42 -4.00 -4.75
C GLY A 45 5.26 -2.87 -3.76
N TRP A 46 5.09 -1.67 -4.30
CA TRP A 46 4.90 -0.44 -3.55
C TRP A 46 3.66 0.29 -4.04
N TYR A 47 3.04 1.01 -3.13
CA TYR A 47 1.85 1.81 -3.37
C TYR A 47 2.00 3.19 -2.71
N LEU A 48 1.57 4.22 -3.43
CA LEU A 48 1.46 5.57 -2.91
C LEU A 48 0.11 6.16 -3.29
N ARG A 49 -0.56 6.77 -2.32
CA ARG A 49 -1.84 7.47 -2.53
C ARG A 49 -1.80 8.88 -1.98
N ILE A 50 -2.06 9.86 -2.83
CA ILE A 50 -2.26 11.28 -2.54
C ILE A 50 -3.74 11.52 -2.23
N ILE A 51 -3.99 12.31 -1.18
CA ILE A 51 -5.30 12.81 -0.80
C ILE A 51 -5.24 14.33 -0.82
N ASP A 52 -5.96 14.95 -1.76
CA ASP A 52 -6.05 16.40 -1.90
C ASP A 52 -7.45 16.88 -1.45
N PRO A 53 -7.56 17.38 -0.20
CA PRO A 53 -8.84 17.80 0.36
C PRO A 53 -9.37 19.09 -0.27
N HIS A 54 -8.52 19.89 -0.92
CA HIS A 54 -8.92 21.16 -1.52
C HIS A 54 -9.67 20.94 -2.83
N GLN A 55 -9.16 19.99 -3.62
CA GLN A 55 -9.73 19.69 -4.93
C GLN A 55 -10.77 18.59 -4.88
N ASN A 56 -10.88 17.87 -3.77
CA ASN A 56 -11.89 16.83 -3.70
C ASN A 56 -11.40 15.50 -4.29
N ILE A 57 -10.10 15.26 -4.39
CA ILE A 57 -9.58 14.20 -5.25
C ILE A 57 -8.60 13.29 -4.53
N SER A 58 -8.40 12.12 -5.11
CA SER A 58 -7.35 11.22 -4.69
C SER A 58 -6.69 10.60 -5.91
N LEU A 59 -5.37 10.55 -5.86
CA LEU A 59 -4.51 10.05 -6.93
C LEU A 59 -3.59 9.01 -6.32
N GLY A 60 -3.25 7.97 -7.05
CA GLY A 60 -2.30 7.00 -6.57
C GLY A 60 -1.52 6.38 -7.71
N PHE A 61 -0.47 5.67 -7.34
CA PHE A 61 0.22 4.77 -8.23
C PHE A 61 0.66 3.53 -7.47
N MET A 62 0.78 2.44 -8.19
CA MET A 62 1.36 1.19 -7.73
C MET A 62 2.37 0.69 -8.75
N PHE A 63 3.38 -0.01 -8.28
CA PHE A 63 4.28 -0.74 -9.14
C PHE A 63 4.86 -1.93 -8.39
N GLY A 64 5.38 -2.89 -9.13
CA GLY A 64 6.11 -3.99 -8.51
C GLY A 64 6.65 -4.96 -9.54
N HIS A 65 7.32 -5.97 -9.03
CA HIS A 65 7.90 -7.05 -9.80
C HIS A 65 7.57 -8.40 -9.13
N VAL A 66 7.17 -9.35 -9.95
CA VAL A 66 6.93 -10.74 -9.60
C VAL A 66 8.01 -11.59 -10.27
N LEU A 67 8.67 -12.40 -9.46
CA LEU A 67 9.46 -13.54 -9.88
C LEU A 67 8.57 -14.80 -9.79
N PRO A 68 8.06 -15.32 -10.91
CA PRO A 68 7.21 -16.51 -10.89
C PRO A 68 7.99 -17.74 -10.42
N PRO A 69 7.30 -18.83 -10.00
CA PRO A 69 7.95 -20.10 -9.76
C PRO A 69 8.86 -20.46 -10.93
N THR A 70 10.12 -20.75 -10.63
CA THR A 70 10.95 -21.50 -11.56
C THR A 70 10.27 -22.85 -11.62
N GLU A 71 9.44 -23.10 -12.64
CA GLU A 71 8.91 -24.44 -12.81
C GLU A 71 10.07 -25.42 -12.67
N LEU A 72 9.86 -26.49 -11.89
CA LEU A 72 10.70 -27.68 -11.95
C LEU A 72 10.99 -27.89 -13.43
N SER A 73 12.20 -27.59 -13.87
CA SER A 73 12.61 -27.77 -15.24
C SER A 73 12.34 -29.23 -15.54
N PHE A 74 11.20 -29.54 -16.16
CA PHE A 74 10.99 -30.84 -16.71
C PHE A 74 12.09 -30.95 -17.75
N ASP A 75 13.03 -31.84 -17.48
CA ASP A 75 14.11 -32.18 -18.38
C ASP A 75 13.45 -32.63 -19.69
N VAL A 76 13.34 -31.72 -20.66
CA VAL A 76 12.89 -32.04 -22.01
C VAL A 76 14.04 -32.76 -22.71
N GLN A 77 14.41 -33.93 -22.18
CA GLN A 77 15.29 -34.90 -22.84
C GLN A 77 14.51 -35.95 -23.63
N ASN A 78 13.19 -35.81 -23.77
CA ASN A 78 12.40 -36.64 -24.69
C ASN A 78 11.45 -35.79 -25.54
N PRO A 79 11.84 -35.39 -26.76
CA PRO A 79 10.90 -34.91 -27.77
C PRO A 79 10.12 -36.11 -28.31
N CYS A 80 9.11 -36.56 -27.58
CA CYS A 80 8.19 -37.61 -28.05
C CYS A 80 6.84 -37.00 -28.45
N VAL A 81 6.69 -36.84 -29.76
CA VAL A 81 5.48 -37.10 -30.56
C VAL A 81 4.19 -36.43 -30.09
N VAL A 82 3.91 -35.24 -30.63
CA VAL A 82 2.53 -34.75 -30.71
C VAL A 82 1.86 -35.48 -31.87
N HIS A 83 0.98 -36.44 -31.55
CA HIS A 83 0.01 -36.95 -32.52
C HIS A 83 -0.94 -35.82 -32.89
N ALA A 84 -0.99 -35.52 -34.19
CA ALA A 84 -1.91 -34.57 -34.79
C ALA A 84 -3.38 -34.96 -34.50
N LEU A 85 -4.16 -33.99 -33.99
CA LEU A 85 -5.61 -33.98 -34.11
C LEU A 85 -6.08 -32.57 -34.51
N GLU A 86 -6.51 -32.53 -35.78
CA GLU A 86 -7.46 -31.64 -36.47
C GLU A 86 -7.22 -30.13 -36.62
N PRO A 87 -7.50 -29.57 -37.82
CA PRO A 87 -7.27 -28.16 -38.14
C PRO A 87 -8.44 -27.26 -37.70
N LEU A 88 -8.12 -26.18 -37.00
CA LEU A 88 -9.06 -25.06 -36.79
C LEU A 88 -9.17 -24.21 -38.08
N PRO A 89 -10.33 -23.56 -38.32
CA PRO A 89 -10.61 -22.87 -39.57
C PRO A 89 -9.81 -21.57 -39.70
N THR A 90 -9.22 -21.38 -40.87
CA THR A 90 -8.59 -20.15 -41.35
C THR A 90 -9.65 -19.09 -41.68
N ASP A 91 -9.82 -18.07 -40.83
CA ASP A 91 -10.11 -16.70 -41.28
C ASP A 91 -9.81 -15.67 -40.17
N CYS A 92 -8.58 -15.14 -40.17
CA CYS A 92 -8.16 -14.01 -39.33
C CYS A 92 -7.88 -12.78 -40.19
N SER A 93 -8.81 -12.44 -41.09
CA SER A 93 -8.67 -11.28 -41.97
C SER A 93 -9.93 -10.42 -42.03
N ARG A 94 -10.32 -9.82 -40.88
CA ARG A 94 -11.08 -8.55 -40.80
C ARG A 94 -11.25 -8.12 -39.33
N MET A 95 -11.29 -6.79 -39.10
CA MET A 95 -11.39 -6.04 -37.83
C MET A 95 -10.00 -5.67 -37.24
N VAL A 96 -9.58 -4.43 -36.94
CA VAL A 96 -10.21 -3.12 -36.74
C VAL A 96 -9.18 -2.01 -37.05
N THR A 97 -9.52 -1.02 -37.87
CA THR A 97 -8.82 0.27 -37.94
C THR A 97 -9.38 1.23 -36.89
N LYS A 98 -8.82 1.20 -35.68
CA LYS A 98 -8.84 2.31 -34.73
C LYS A 98 -7.52 2.26 -33.98
N LYS A 99 -6.83 3.39 -33.85
CA LYS A 99 -5.65 3.55 -33.00
C LYS A 99 -6.03 3.16 -31.57
N GLN A 100 -5.78 1.91 -31.19
CA GLN A 100 -5.75 1.50 -29.79
C GLN A 100 -4.32 1.74 -29.29
N PRO A 101 -4.13 2.42 -28.16
CA PRO A 101 -2.82 2.54 -27.56
C PRO A 101 -2.43 1.18 -26.97
N TYR A 102 -1.37 0.58 -27.53
CA TYR A 102 -0.51 -0.43 -26.93
C TYR A 102 -1.18 -1.57 -26.14
N THR A 103 -2.05 -2.36 -26.77
CA THR A 103 -2.22 -3.75 -26.35
C THR A 103 -1.10 -4.59 -26.97
N HIS A 104 0.05 -4.69 -26.29
CA HIS A 104 0.98 -5.78 -26.59
C HIS A 104 0.27 -7.08 -26.18
N PHE A 105 -0.27 -7.78 -27.17
CA PHE A 105 -0.80 -9.12 -27.00
C PHE A 105 0.40 -10.02 -26.67
N TRP A 106 0.53 -10.41 -25.40
CA TRP A 106 1.50 -11.41 -24.98
C TRP A 106 1.02 -12.78 -25.44
N LEU A 107 1.40 -13.16 -26.66
CA LEU A 107 1.26 -14.54 -27.12
C LEU A 107 2.34 -15.36 -26.43
N SER A 108 1.92 -16.20 -25.47
CA SER A 108 2.77 -17.26 -24.92
C SER A 108 3.21 -18.18 -26.06
N MET A 109 4.51 -18.23 -26.35
CA MET A 109 5.04 -19.11 -27.40
C MET A 109 5.06 -20.60 -27.01
N ASN A 110 4.66 -20.97 -25.78
CA ASN A 110 4.76 -22.36 -25.28
C ASN A 110 3.55 -22.85 -24.47
N GLY A 111 2.37 -22.22 -24.57
CA GLY A 111 1.15 -22.72 -23.90
C GLY A 111 1.09 -22.50 -22.38
N GLN A 112 2.11 -21.89 -21.77
CA GLN A 112 2.04 -21.39 -20.40
C GLN A 112 1.70 -19.91 -20.40
N SER A 113 0.52 -19.58 -19.88
CA SER A 113 0.08 -18.21 -19.63
C SER A 113 0.92 -17.61 -18.49
N THR A 114 2.12 -17.13 -18.77
CA THR A 114 2.86 -16.35 -17.77
C THR A 114 2.30 -14.94 -17.74
N TYR A 115 1.76 -14.55 -16.59
CA TYR A 115 1.35 -13.17 -16.39
C TYR A 115 2.61 -12.27 -16.43
N PRO A 116 2.48 -11.02 -16.90
CA PRO A 116 3.61 -10.11 -16.98
C PRO A 116 4.26 -9.89 -15.61
N PRO A 117 5.60 -9.94 -15.52
CA PRO A 117 6.31 -9.92 -14.24
C PRO A 117 6.40 -8.52 -13.65
N VAL A 118 6.39 -7.45 -14.46
CA VAL A 118 6.51 -6.07 -13.99
C VAL A 118 5.28 -5.27 -14.38
N PHE A 119 4.73 -4.52 -13.42
CA PHE A 119 3.55 -3.70 -13.62
C PHE A 119 3.74 -2.29 -13.04
N VAL A 120 3.17 -1.29 -13.71
CA VAL A 120 2.98 0.07 -13.19
C VAL A 120 1.53 0.47 -13.46
N GLY A 121 0.84 0.95 -12.44
CA GLY A 121 -0.54 1.45 -12.53
C GLY A 121 -0.68 2.82 -11.90
N LEU A 122 -1.55 3.64 -12.49
CA LEU A 122 -2.11 4.85 -11.86
C LEU A 122 -3.51 4.53 -11.34
N LEU A 123 -3.94 5.29 -10.33
CA LEU A 123 -5.29 5.25 -9.76
C LEU A 123 -5.79 6.69 -9.65
N LEU A 124 -6.86 7.04 -10.34
CA LEU A 124 -7.27 8.42 -10.56
C LEU A 124 -8.75 8.59 -10.19
N SER A 125 -9.00 9.27 -9.08
CA SER A 125 -10.33 9.69 -8.64
C SER A 125 -10.41 11.20 -8.74
N LEU A 126 -10.73 11.69 -9.94
CA LEU A 126 -10.75 13.13 -10.28
C LEU A 126 -12.12 13.80 -10.03
N ASP A 127 -13.18 13.00 -9.92
CA ASP A 127 -14.53 13.42 -9.55
C ASP A 127 -15.05 12.48 -8.45
N LYS A 128 -15.84 13.02 -7.51
CA LYS A 128 -16.46 12.30 -6.38
C LYS A 128 -17.40 11.17 -6.81
N HIS A 129 -17.93 11.25 -8.03
CA HIS A 129 -18.98 10.34 -8.49
C HIS A 129 -18.52 9.40 -9.60
N ASP A 130 -17.29 9.57 -10.07
CA ASP A 130 -16.77 8.78 -11.15
C ASP A 130 -16.17 7.46 -10.67
N LYS A 131 -16.21 6.51 -11.60
CA LYS A 131 -15.49 5.25 -11.49
C LYS A 131 -13.99 5.54 -11.31
N LEU A 132 -13.34 4.89 -10.36
CA LEU A 132 -11.88 4.99 -10.21
C LEU A 132 -11.20 4.55 -11.51
N TYR A 133 -10.56 5.51 -12.18
CA TYR A 133 -9.90 5.25 -13.45
C TYR A 133 -8.46 4.80 -13.20
N ASN A 134 -8.06 3.70 -13.83
CA ASN A 134 -6.84 3.00 -13.46
C ASN A 134 -5.97 2.57 -14.66
N PRO A 135 -5.39 3.52 -15.42
CA PRO A 135 -4.52 3.17 -16.54
C PRO A 135 -3.27 2.46 -16.01
N GLY A 136 -2.87 1.38 -16.66
CA GLY A 136 -1.70 0.59 -16.28
C GLY A 136 -0.93 0.06 -17.48
N GLY A 137 0.32 -0.31 -17.25
CA GLY A 137 1.23 -0.86 -18.24
C GLY A 137 2.06 -1.99 -17.67
N TYR A 138 2.44 -2.91 -18.56
CA TYR A 138 3.29 -4.06 -18.26
C TYR A 138 4.65 -3.87 -18.91
N PHE A 139 5.69 -4.33 -18.23
CA PHE A 139 7.08 -4.11 -18.65
C PHE A 139 7.88 -5.41 -18.59
N ASN A 140 8.97 -5.45 -19.36
CA ASN A 140 9.94 -6.53 -19.25
C ASN A 140 10.74 -6.37 -17.95
N SER A 141 11.13 -7.48 -17.34
CA SER A 141 12.01 -7.47 -16.16
C SER A 141 13.34 -6.75 -16.41
N SER A 142 13.86 -6.76 -17.64
CA SER A 142 15.08 -6.01 -18.00
C SER A 142 14.93 -4.49 -17.93
N GLN A 143 13.70 -3.98 -17.90
CA GLN A 143 13.42 -2.55 -17.75
C GLN A 143 13.30 -2.14 -16.28
N TYR A 144 13.13 -3.09 -15.36
CA TYR A 144 13.01 -2.87 -13.93
C TYR A 144 14.39 -2.80 -13.29
N ILE A 145 14.81 -1.60 -12.91
CA ILE A 145 16.10 -1.34 -12.29
C ILE A 145 15.84 -0.76 -10.91
N ILE A 146 16.40 -1.41 -9.88
CA ILE A 146 16.34 -0.95 -8.51
C ILE A 146 17.73 -0.87 -7.91
N THR A 147 18.04 0.25 -7.28
CA THR A 147 19.38 0.54 -6.74
C THR A 147 19.32 1.21 -5.38
N LYS A 148 20.32 0.96 -4.54
CA LYS A 148 20.58 1.65 -3.28
C LYS A 148 21.93 2.34 -3.42
N ASN A 149 21.96 3.67 -3.29
CA ASN A 149 23.15 4.50 -3.58
C ASN A 149 23.74 4.29 -4.99
N GLY A 150 22.89 4.07 -5.99
CA GLY A 150 23.31 3.81 -7.38
C GLY A 150 23.95 2.44 -7.61
N GLN A 151 23.97 1.57 -6.61
CA GLN A 151 24.45 0.18 -6.72
C GLN A 151 23.27 -0.80 -6.70
N PRO A 152 23.41 -1.98 -7.33
CA PRO A 152 22.43 -3.06 -7.19
C PRO A 152 22.17 -3.43 -5.73
N ILE A 153 20.98 -3.94 -5.45
CA ILE A 153 20.59 -4.38 -4.10
C ILE A 153 21.34 -5.68 -3.76
N THR A 154 22.20 -5.62 -2.74
CA THR A 154 23.03 -6.75 -2.29
C THR A 154 22.72 -7.20 -0.86
N THR A 155 21.93 -6.43 -0.13
CA THR A 155 21.51 -6.72 1.25
C THR A 155 20.02 -6.53 1.37
N ASN A 156 19.35 -7.40 2.12
CA ASN A 156 17.96 -7.20 2.49
C ASN A 156 17.79 -5.93 3.34
N PRO A 157 16.57 -5.40 3.46
CA PRO A 157 16.25 -4.30 4.34
C PRO A 157 16.68 -4.63 5.78
N ASP A 158 17.04 -3.58 6.50
CA ASP A 158 17.41 -3.67 7.90
C ASP A 158 16.53 -2.73 8.73
N ASN A 159 16.50 -3.01 10.03
CA ASN A 159 15.64 -2.27 10.97
C ASN A 159 16.35 -1.05 11.59
N GLU A 160 17.49 -0.62 11.06
CA GLU A 160 18.29 0.47 11.61
C GLU A 160 18.47 1.63 10.61
N SER A 161 18.59 1.32 9.33
CA SER A 161 18.93 2.29 8.31
C SER A 161 17.71 3.07 7.82
N PRO A 162 17.83 4.39 7.63
CA PRO A 162 16.81 5.13 6.89
C PRO A 162 16.68 4.59 5.46
N PRO A 163 15.49 4.67 4.85
CA PRO A 163 15.27 4.16 3.52
C PRO A 163 16.09 4.98 2.54
N ASN A 164 16.65 4.34 1.53
CA ASN A 164 17.45 5.03 0.51
C ASN A 164 17.57 4.17 -0.76
N PHE A 165 16.61 4.30 -1.66
CA PHE A 165 16.63 3.57 -2.92
C PHE A 165 16.00 4.36 -4.07
N GLU A 166 16.34 3.94 -5.28
CA GLU A 166 15.77 4.44 -6.53
C GLU A 166 15.28 3.25 -7.37
N VAL A 167 14.05 3.37 -7.88
CA VAL A 167 13.46 2.47 -8.87
C VAL A 167 13.30 3.22 -10.18
N LYS A 168 13.65 2.56 -11.29
CA LYS A 168 13.35 2.99 -12.66
C LYS A 168 12.70 1.85 -13.42
N ILE A 169 11.64 2.15 -14.17
CA ILE A 169 11.01 1.19 -15.09
C ILE A 169 10.97 1.82 -16.48
N GLY A 170 11.96 1.49 -17.30
CA GLY A 170 12.20 2.16 -18.58
C GLY A 170 12.33 3.68 -18.43
N SER A 171 11.77 4.44 -19.38
CA SER A 171 11.62 5.90 -19.30
C SER A 171 10.29 6.34 -18.69
N ASN A 172 9.45 5.38 -18.30
CA ASN A 172 8.06 5.62 -17.91
C ASN A 172 7.89 5.84 -16.41
N PHE A 173 8.81 5.34 -15.60
CA PHE A 173 8.67 5.35 -14.15
C PHE A 173 10.00 5.68 -13.46
N SER A 174 9.93 6.55 -12.46
CA SER A 174 11.00 6.77 -11.49
C SER A 174 10.39 6.99 -10.11
N PHE A 175 10.96 6.34 -9.10
CA PHE A 175 10.60 6.52 -7.70
C PHE A 175 11.85 6.51 -6.84
N ILE A 176 12.11 7.62 -6.16
CA ILE A 176 13.26 7.82 -5.29
C ILE A 176 12.73 7.99 -3.87
N VAL A 177 13.24 7.19 -2.93
CA VAL A 177 12.91 7.28 -1.51
C VAL A 177 14.18 7.57 -0.72
N ASN A 178 14.11 8.53 0.18
CA ASN A 178 15.14 8.80 1.18
C ASN A 178 14.51 9.19 2.52
N SER A 179 15.34 9.46 3.54
CA SER A 179 14.89 9.91 4.87
C SER A 179 14.02 11.17 4.85
N ASN A 180 14.19 12.03 3.84
CA ASN A 180 13.52 13.35 3.75
C ASN A 180 12.23 13.31 2.92
N GLY A 181 11.83 12.11 2.48
CA GLY A 181 10.63 11.87 1.69
C GLY A 181 10.91 11.17 0.36
N SER A 182 9.98 11.33 -0.57
CA SER A 182 10.03 10.64 -1.85
C SER A 182 9.83 11.59 -3.02
N LYS A 183 10.36 11.21 -4.18
CA LYS A 183 10.10 11.86 -5.47
C LYS A 183 9.63 10.80 -6.46
N PHE A 184 8.62 11.11 -7.25
CA PHE A 184 8.06 10.17 -8.22
C PHE A 184 7.76 10.85 -9.55
N SER A 185 7.85 10.05 -10.61
CA SER A 185 7.36 10.37 -11.95
C SER A 185 6.82 9.11 -12.59
N VAL A 186 5.55 9.12 -12.96
CA VAL A 186 4.83 7.97 -13.52
C VAL A 186 4.19 8.40 -14.83
N ILE A 187 4.43 7.63 -15.90
CA ILE A 187 3.91 7.88 -17.24
C ILE A 187 3.27 6.59 -17.76
N VAL A 188 1.95 6.60 -17.90
CA VAL A 188 1.17 5.48 -18.44
C VAL A 188 0.26 5.99 -19.54
N GLY A 189 0.58 5.65 -20.80
CA GLY A 189 -0.11 6.19 -21.97
C GLY A 189 -0.02 7.72 -22.00
N ASP A 190 -1.19 8.37 -22.08
CA ASP A 190 -1.32 9.82 -22.09
C ASP A 190 -1.37 10.46 -20.69
N HIS A 191 -1.24 9.65 -19.63
CA HIS A 191 -1.32 10.11 -18.24
C HIS A 191 0.07 10.24 -17.62
N ILE A 192 0.32 11.39 -17.00
CA ILE A 192 1.55 11.69 -16.26
C ILE A 192 1.16 12.09 -14.84
N LEU A 193 1.82 11.50 -13.84
CA LEU A 193 1.74 11.91 -12.44
C LEU A 193 3.15 12.09 -11.88
N GLN A 194 3.45 13.28 -11.40
CA GLN A 194 4.75 13.63 -10.81
C GLN A 194 4.56 14.33 -9.48
N GLY A 195 5.53 14.21 -8.57
CA GLY A 195 5.45 14.91 -7.30
C GLY A 195 6.52 14.51 -6.31
N GLN A 196 6.39 15.07 -5.11
CA GLN A 196 7.33 14.90 -4.02
C GLN A 196 6.67 15.03 -2.65
N THR A 197 7.15 14.26 -1.69
CA THR A 197 6.67 14.26 -0.29
C THR A 197 7.74 14.77 0.67
N THR A 198 7.32 15.03 1.91
CA THR A 198 8.19 15.19 3.08
C THR A 198 8.53 13.83 3.70
N GLU A 199 9.24 13.89 4.83
CA GLU A 199 9.50 12.78 5.76
C GLU A 199 8.23 11.97 6.04
N PRO A 200 8.36 10.65 6.27
CA PRO A 200 7.24 9.77 6.62
C PRO A 200 6.63 10.12 7.96
N ILE A 201 5.32 9.86 8.08
CA ILE A 201 4.67 9.69 9.39
C ILE A 201 4.51 8.18 9.59
N PRO A 202 5.47 7.52 10.26
CA PRO A 202 5.53 6.07 10.29
C PRO A 202 4.34 5.46 11.04
N TRP A 203 4.13 4.17 10.82
CA TRP A 203 3.13 3.40 11.54
C TRP A 203 3.31 3.49 13.06
N GLY A 204 4.53 3.25 13.54
CA GLY A 204 4.92 3.37 14.94
C GLY A 204 6.19 4.21 15.14
N PRO A 205 6.47 4.65 16.38
CA PRO A 205 7.54 5.60 16.68
C PRO A 205 8.96 5.08 16.38
N GLY A 206 9.18 3.77 16.33
CA GLY A 206 10.45 3.13 15.98
C GLY A 206 10.60 2.78 14.50
N GLY A 207 9.62 3.14 13.66
CA GLY A 207 9.57 2.70 12.25
C GLY A 207 9.00 1.29 12.07
N GLU A 208 8.51 0.66 13.14
CA GLU A 208 7.90 -0.66 13.07
C GLU A 208 6.65 -0.68 12.19
N GLY A 209 6.44 -1.77 11.47
CA GLY A 209 5.24 -2.00 10.67
C GLY A 209 4.03 -2.48 11.48
N PRO A 210 2.87 -2.65 10.83
CA PRO A 210 1.67 -3.19 11.46
C PRO A 210 1.85 -4.61 12.01
N GLU A 211 2.75 -5.40 11.40
CA GLU A 211 3.08 -6.75 11.84
C GLU A 211 3.84 -6.77 13.18
N SER A 212 4.49 -5.67 13.56
CA SER A 212 5.38 -5.64 14.71
C SER A 212 6.41 -6.79 14.61
N TRP A 213 6.69 -7.49 15.70
CA TRP A 213 7.66 -8.61 15.73
C TRP A 213 7.33 -9.76 14.77
N LEU A 214 6.07 -9.89 14.29
CA LEU A 214 5.66 -10.94 13.36
C LEU A 214 6.35 -10.83 12.00
N GLU A 215 6.88 -9.65 11.65
CA GLU A 215 7.64 -9.43 10.41
C GLU A 215 8.88 -10.32 10.29
N ASN A 216 9.40 -10.81 11.43
CA ASN A 216 10.58 -11.68 11.49
C ASN A 216 10.25 -13.16 11.30
N LEU A 217 8.97 -13.52 11.17
CA LEU A 217 8.54 -14.89 10.92
C LEU A 217 8.51 -15.14 9.40
N PRO A 218 8.72 -16.39 8.94
CA PRO A 218 8.65 -16.76 7.53
C PRO A 218 7.19 -16.82 7.05
N LEU A 219 6.50 -15.68 7.08
CA LEU A 219 5.12 -15.56 6.62
C LEU A 219 5.10 -15.56 5.08
N PRO A 220 4.04 -16.12 4.46
CA PRO A 220 3.95 -16.16 2.99
C PRO A 220 3.78 -14.78 2.36
N PHE A 221 3.42 -13.79 3.16
CA PHE A 221 3.03 -12.45 2.77
C PHE A 221 3.35 -11.49 3.90
N HIS A 222 3.93 -10.35 3.56
CA HIS A 222 4.22 -9.25 4.47
C HIS A 222 3.62 -7.94 3.96
N TRP A 223 3.15 -7.11 4.89
CA TRP A 223 2.60 -5.79 4.64
C TRP A 223 3.23 -4.74 5.56
N PHE A 224 3.79 -3.70 4.95
CA PHE A 224 4.46 -2.61 5.65
C PHE A 224 3.85 -1.26 5.28
N VAL A 225 3.46 -0.49 6.30
CA VAL A 225 3.00 0.90 6.14
C VAL A 225 4.17 1.83 6.45
N TYR A 226 4.79 2.37 5.40
CA TYR A 226 5.92 3.30 5.54
C TYR A 226 5.48 4.67 6.03
N SER A 227 4.35 5.18 5.52
CA SER A 227 3.82 6.46 5.95
C SER A 227 2.31 6.47 5.94
N LEU A 228 1.71 6.90 7.04
CA LEU A 228 0.27 7.10 7.18
C LEU A 228 -0.21 8.37 6.46
N ARG A 229 0.62 9.42 6.41
CA ARG A 229 0.22 10.76 5.94
C ARG A 229 1.41 11.72 5.74
N SER A 230 2.43 11.34 4.98
CA SER A 230 3.50 12.27 4.59
C SER A 230 2.89 13.52 3.93
N THR A 231 3.41 14.71 4.20
CA THR A 231 2.93 15.90 3.49
C THR A 231 3.42 15.84 2.04
N VAL A 232 2.54 16.12 1.08
CA VAL A 232 2.90 16.28 -0.34
C VAL A 232 3.36 17.72 -0.54
N LYS A 233 4.65 17.90 -0.83
CA LYS A 233 5.21 19.25 -1.10
C LYS A 233 4.58 19.81 -2.37
N SER A 234 4.54 19.01 -3.42
CA SER A 234 3.85 19.33 -4.67
C SER A 234 3.54 18.07 -5.48
N TYR A 235 2.49 18.14 -6.29
CA TYR A 235 2.22 17.17 -7.34
C TYR A 235 1.65 17.85 -8.59
N GLN A 236 1.77 17.16 -9.73
CA GLN A 236 1.13 17.51 -10.98
C GLN A 236 0.66 16.24 -11.69
N TYR A 237 -0.59 16.24 -12.10
CA TYR A 237 -1.19 15.28 -13.02
C TYR A 237 -1.47 15.95 -14.36
N VAL A 238 -1.15 15.27 -15.46
CA VAL A 238 -1.42 15.71 -16.83
C VAL A 238 -2.07 14.57 -17.62
N ASN A 239 -3.17 14.87 -18.29
CA ASN A 239 -3.74 14.03 -19.34
C ASN A 239 -3.45 14.69 -20.71
N LYS A 240 -2.58 14.09 -21.51
CA LYS A 240 -2.17 14.62 -22.82
C LYS A 240 -3.27 14.56 -23.87
N GLU A 241 -4.18 13.59 -23.77
CA GLU A 241 -5.27 13.43 -24.72
C GLU A 241 -6.31 14.56 -24.56
N THR A 242 -6.67 14.89 -23.32
CA THR A 242 -7.68 15.91 -23.03
C THR A 242 -7.09 17.31 -22.80
N GLY A 243 -5.78 17.40 -22.56
CA GLY A 243 -5.10 18.63 -22.12
C GLY A 243 -5.37 19.00 -20.66
N GLN A 244 -6.02 18.14 -19.88
CA GLN A 244 -6.30 18.39 -18.46
C GLN A 244 -5.00 18.42 -17.65
N VAL A 245 -4.87 19.42 -16.78
CA VAL A 245 -3.78 19.55 -15.82
C VAL A 245 -4.37 19.80 -14.44
N ILE A 246 -3.92 19.03 -13.45
CA ILE A 246 -4.30 19.16 -12.05
C ILE A 246 -3.00 19.25 -11.24
N SER A 247 -2.90 20.20 -10.33
CA SER A 247 -1.73 20.32 -9.46
C SER A 247 -2.12 20.78 -8.08
N GLY A 248 -1.30 20.42 -7.09
CA GLY A 248 -1.49 20.85 -5.71
C GLY A 248 -0.14 20.97 -5.00
N ASN A 249 -0.09 21.84 -4.00
CA ASN A 249 1.03 22.00 -3.07
C ASN A 249 0.50 22.24 -1.65
N SER A 250 1.33 21.98 -0.65
CA SER A 250 0.95 22.13 0.77
C SER A 250 1.42 23.45 1.38
N ASP A 251 1.59 24.50 0.57
CA ASP A 251 2.21 25.75 1.02
C ASP A 251 1.31 26.55 1.97
N GLN A 252 -0.03 26.35 1.93
CA GLN A 252 -0.99 27.05 2.78
C GLN A 252 -2.23 26.21 3.10
N GLY A 253 -2.66 26.21 4.36
CA GLY A 253 -3.94 25.63 4.80
C GLY A 253 -3.86 24.16 5.24
N VAL A 254 -4.89 23.39 4.92
CA VAL A 254 -4.93 21.94 5.19
C VAL A 254 -3.90 21.25 4.29
N PRO A 255 -3.01 20.40 4.82
CA PRO A 255 -1.99 19.76 3.99
C PRO A 255 -2.61 18.75 3.02
N ILE A 256 -1.99 18.62 1.84
CA ILE A 256 -2.18 17.47 0.95
C ILE A 256 -1.28 16.37 1.49
N VAL A 257 -1.80 15.15 1.63
CA VAL A 257 -1.06 14.06 2.29
C VAL A 257 -0.92 12.85 1.39
N ALA A 258 0.10 12.05 1.66
CA ALA A 258 0.38 10.78 0.99
C ALA A 258 0.46 9.62 1.98
N HIS A 259 -0.30 8.57 1.71
CA HIS A 259 -0.12 7.23 2.31
C HIS A 259 0.86 6.44 1.45
N MET A 260 1.72 5.65 2.09
CA MET A 260 2.75 4.86 1.44
C MET A 260 2.89 3.50 2.09
N GLU A 261 2.89 2.45 1.28
CA GLU A 261 3.06 1.07 1.74
C GLU A 261 3.84 0.22 0.75
N LYS A 262 4.24 -0.95 1.25
CA LYS A 262 4.98 -1.96 0.53
C LYS A 262 4.52 -3.35 0.95
N ASN A 263 4.41 -4.25 -0.02
CA ASN A 263 4.06 -5.65 0.19
C ASN A 263 5.13 -6.54 -0.45
N TRP A 264 5.46 -7.66 0.20
CA TRP A 264 6.34 -8.66 -0.38
C TRP A 264 6.01 -10.06 0.14
N GLY A 265 6.54 -11.08 -0.52
CA GLY A 265 6.38 -12.47 -0.10
C GLY A 265 6.25 -13.41 -1.29
N ASN A 266 5.75 -14.61 -1.03
CA ASN A 266 5.65 -15.67 -2.02
C ASN A 266 4.29 -15.69 -2.73
N SER A 267 3.25 -15.13 -2.11
CA SER A 267 1.90 -15.06 -2.68
C SER A 267 1.06 -13.99 -2.00
N PHE A 268 0.14 -13.37 -2.74
CA PHE A 268 -0.92 -12.55 -2.14
C PHE A 268 -1.99 -13.43 -1.46
N PRO A 269 -2.79 -12.85 -0.54
CA PRO A 269 -3.92 -13.56 0.09
C PRO A 269 -4.95 -14.06 -0.93
N LYS A 270 -5.69 -15.13 -0.59
CA LYS A 270 -6.81 -15.66 -1.41
C LYS A 270 -8.04 -14.76 -1.43
N ALA A 271 -8.13 -13.88 -0.44
CA ALA A 271 -9.18 -12.88 -0.31
C ALA A 271 -8.69 -11.82 0.67
N TRP A 272 -9.00 -10.56 0.41
CA TRP A 272 -8.67 -9.47 1.34
C TRP A 272 -9.62 -8.29 1.17
N ILE A 273 -9.74 -7.53 2.25
CA ILE A 273 -10.22 -6.16 2.23
C ILE A 273 -9.06 -5.31 2.71
N TRP A 274 -8.77 -4.25 1.97
CA TRP A 274 -7.85 -3.21 2.40
C TRP A 274 -8.61 -1.88 2.46
N CYS A 275 -8.33 -1.09 3.49
CA CYS A 275 -8.98 0.19 3.66
C CYS A 275 -8.04 1.17 4.35
N GLN A 276 -8.06 2.40 3.88
CA GLN A 276 -7.16 3.46 4.33
C GLN A 276 -7.86 4.80 4.27
N GLY A 277 -7.67 5.62 5.30
CA GLY A 277 -8.18 6.99 5.28
C GLY A 277 -7.43 7.91 6.21
N VAL A 278 -7.42 9.19 5.82
CA VAL A 278 -6.82 10.29 6.58
C VAL A 278 -7.77 11.47 6.51
N ASP A 279 -8.04 12.09 7.65
CA ASP A 279 -8.52 13.48 7.69
C ASP A 279 -7.30 14.38 7.89
N PRO A 280 -6.83 15.09 6.84
CA PRO A 280 -5.62 15.91 6.95
C PRO A 280 -5.80 17.11 7.89
N ARG A 281 -7.03 17.53 8.19
CA ARG A 281 -7.32 18.67 9.06
C ARG A 281 -7.15 18.29 10.54
N SER A 282 -7.76 17.19 10.96
CA SER A 282 -7.61 16.67 12.33
C SER A 282 -6.37 15.80 12.53
N LYS A 283 -5.70 15.42 11.43
CA LYS A 283 -4.59 14.46 11.38
C LYS A 283 -4.96 13.06 11.86
N VAL A 284 -6.26 12.75 11.90
CA VAL A 284 -6.74 11.40 12.16
C VAL A 284 -6.39 10.52 10.97
N SER A 285 -5.91 9.32 11.24
CA SER A 285 -5.60 8.34 10.19
C SER A 285 -5.90 6.94 10.66
N PHE A 286 -6.34 6.10 9.73
CA PHE A 286 -6.52 4.68 9.96
C PHE A 286 -6.10 3.89 8.72
N VAL A 287 -5.71 2.65 8.96
CA VAL A 287 -5.49 1.66 7.92
C VAL A 287 -5.87 0.31 8.48
N PHE A 288 -6.52 -0.53 7.69
CA PHE A 288 -6.66 -1.94 8.00
C PHE A 288 -6.57 -2.81 6.75
N SER A 289 -6.06 -4.01 6.94
CA SER A 289 -6.18 -5.11 6.00
C SER A 289 -6.68 -6.33 6.75
N ALA A 290 -7.66 -7.03 6.19
CA ALA A 290 -8.21 -8.27 6.75
C ALA A 290 -8.52 -9.25 5.63
N GLY A 291 -8.16 -10.52 5.81
CA GLY A 291 -8.23 -11.48 4.71
C GLY A 291 -7.97 -12.93 5.07
N LEU A 292 -7.90 -13.75 4.03
CA LEU A 292 -7.58 -15.18 4.10
C LEU A 292 -6.19 -15.42 3.53
N VAL A 293 -5.26 -15.78 4.41
CA VAL A 293 -3.90 -16.17 4.02
C VAL A 293 -3.76 -17.68 4.13
N THR A 294 -3.21 -18.32 3.10
CA THR A 294 -2.90 -19.74 3.13
C THR A 294 -1.52 -19.94 3.75
N ALA A 295 -1.47 -20.62 4.89
CA ALA A 295 -0.23 -21.00 5.56
C ALA A 295 -0.26 -22.49 5.91
N VAL A 296 0.80 -23.22 5.55
CA VAL A 296 0.95 -24.66 5.84
C VAL A 296 -0.25 -25.50 5.37
N GLY A 297 -0.85 -25.13 4.24
CA GLY A 297 -1.98 -25.84 3.63
C GLY A 297 -3.37 -25.49 4.18
N PHE A 298 -3.49 -24.57 5.14
CA PHE A 298 -4.77 -24.14 5.70
C PHE A 298 -4.98 -22.64 5.52
N ASP A 299 -6.25 -22.23 5.37
CA ASP A 299 -6.63 -20.82 5.27
C ASP A 299 -6.86 -20.23 6.66
N ILE A 300 -6.15 -19.15 6.96
CA ILE A 300 -6.19 -18.45 8.25
C ILE A 300 -6.75 -17.05 8.04
N LYS A 301 -7.74 -16.68 8.87
CA LYS A 301 -8.22 -15.30 8.96
C LYS A 301 -7.18 -14.45 9.66
N VAL A 302 -6.62 -13.49 8.95
CA VAL A 302 -5.61 -12.57 9.48
C VAL A 302 -6.09 -11.15 9.35
N GLN A 303 -5.64 -10.29 10.25
CA GLN A 303 -5.87 -8.87 10.18
C GLN A 303 -4.65 -8.10 10.68
N LEU A 304 -4.45 -6.92 10.10
CA LEU A 304 -3.49 -5.92 10.55
C LEU A 304 -4.21 -4.58 10.49
N SER A 305 -4.24 -3.84 11.60
CA SER A 305 -4.99 -2.58 11.63
C SER A 305 -4.51 -1.60 12.68
N GLY A 306 -4.82 -0.33 12.44
CA GLY A 306 -4.40 0.75 13.30
C GLY A 306 -5.26 2.00 13.15
N TYR A 307 -5.38 2.72 14.25
CA TYR A 307 -6.05 4.02 14.32
C TYR A 307 -5.19 5.01 15.09
N ARG A 308 -5.12 6.26 14.60
CA ARG A 308 -4.39 7.36 15.22
C ARG A 308 -5.28 8.59 15.30
N ASN A 309 -5.37 9.18 16.49
CA ASN A 309 -5.84 10.55 16.67
C ASN A 309 -4.84 11.30 17.56
N PRO A 310 -3.85 12.01 16.97
CA PRO A 310 -2.85 12.76 17.74
C PRO A 310 -3.46 13.84 18.64
N GLY A 311 -4.55 14.49 18.20
CA GLY A 311 -5.22 15.54 18.96
C GLY A 311 -5.86 15.02 20.26
N LYS A 312 -6.16 13.72 20.32
CA LYS A 312 -6.67 13.02 21.52
C LYS A 312 -5.65 12.07 22.14
N GLN A 313 -4.41 12.03 21.65
CA GLN A 313 -3.37 11.09 22.07
C GLN A 313 -3.80 9.61 21.95
N ILE A 314 -4.62 9.28 20.95
CA ILE A 314 -5.07 7.91 20.69
C ILE A 314 -4.12 7.25 19.69
N ASN A 315 -3.61 6.09 20.06
CA ASN A 315 -2.79 5.23 19.22
C ASN A 315 -3.15 3.76 19.46
N CYS A 316 -3.94 3.18 18.56
CA CYS A 316 -4.38 1.79 18.66
C CYS A 316 -3.72 0.94 17.57
N ASN A 317 -3.11 -0.18 17.98
CA ASN A 317 -2.43 -1.12 17.10
C ASN A 317 -2.96 -2.51 17.31
N PHE A 318 -3.29 -3.16 16.20
CA PHE A 318 -3.86 -4.49 16.22
C PHE A 318 -3.17 -5.37 15.18
N ASN A 319 -2.76 -6.53 15.64
CA ASN A 319 -2.21 -7.60 14.83
C ASN A 319 -2.70 -8.95 15.38
N PRO A 320 -2.45 -10.07 14.69
CA PRO A 320 -2.96 -11.38 15.12
C PRO A 320 -2.49 -11.80 16.52
N ALA A 321 -1.38 -11.26 17.03
CA ALA A 321 -0.82 -11.63 18.32
C ALA A 321 -1.42 -10.87 19.51
N ASN A 322 -2.09 -9.73 19.28
CA ASN A 322 -2.56 -8.86 20.38
C ASN A 322 -4.06 -8.53 20.34
N SER A 323 -4.79 -9.06 19.36
CA SER A 323 -6.15 -8.61 19.09
C SER A 323 -7.05 -9.70 18.53
N TRP A 324 -8.34 -9.47 18.70
CA TRP A 324 -9.44 -10.30 18.24
C TRP A 324 -10.27 -9.45 17.29
N HIS A 325 -10.84 -10.06 16.26
CA HIS A 325 -11.60 -9.31 15.27
C HIS A 325 -12.82 -10.05 14.75
N SER A 326 -13.78 -9.29 14.25
CA SER A 326 -14.89 -9.76 13.44
C SER A 326 -14.97 -8.92 12.17
N LEU A 327 -15.25 -9.58 11.05
CA LEU A 327 -15.38 -8.95 9.75
C LEU A 327 -16.70 -9.39 9.14
N ASP A 328 -17.55 -8.43 8.83
CA ASP A 328 -18.75 -8.57 8.01
C ASP A 328 -18.61 -7.64 6.79
N PHE A 329 -18.97 -8.12 5.61
CA PHE A 329 -18.74 -7.38 4.38
C PHE A 329 -19.69 -7.83 3.27
N ASP A 330 -19.92 -6.92 2.33
CA ASP A 330 -20.63 -7.18 1.09
C ASP A 330 -19.93 -6.43 -0.04
N GLY A 331 -19.13 -7.16 -0.84
CA GLY A 331 -18.42 -6.60 -1.99
C GLY A 331 -19.36 -6.17 -3.13
N CYS A 332 -20.59 -6.69 -3.19
CA CYS A 332 -21.61 -6.27 -4.15
C CYS A 332 -22.37 -5.00 -3.70
N ALA A 333 -22.40 -4.71 -2.40
CA ALA A 333 -22.92 -3.45 -1.85
C ALA A 333 -21.82 -2.41 -1.57
N GLY A 334 -20.55 -2.82 -1.55
CA GLY A 334 -19.41 -1.94 -1.31
C GLY A 334 -19.29 -1.54 0.15
N THR A 335 -19.63 -2.45 1.06
CA THR A 335 -19.74 -2.18 2.50
C THR A 335 -18.89 -3.14 3.34
N VAL A 336 -18.32 -2.62 4.43
CA VAL A 336 -17.53 -3.36 5.40
C VAL A 336 -17.88 -2.90 6.81
N LEU A 337 -18.12 -3.85 7.70
CA LEU A 337 -18.13 -3.67 9.15
C LEU A 337 -16.98 -4.50 9.74
N PHE A 338 -15.91 -3.82 10.11
CA PHE A 338 -14.73 -4.43 10.73
C PHE A 338 -14.63 -3.98 12.18
N LYS A 339 -14.63 -4.94 13.10
CA LYS A 339 -14.46 -4.67 14.54
C LYS A 339 -13.19 -5.36 15.00
N VAL A 340 -12.37 -4.64 15.75
CA VAL A 340 -11.11 -5.15 16.28
C VAL A 340 -10.91 -4.67 17.71
N GLU A 341 -10.46 -5.56 18.58
CA GLU A 341 -10.27 -5.28 20.01
C GLU A 341 -8.98 -5.91 20.51
N SER A 342 -8.28 -5.18 21.38
CA SER A 342 -7.15 -5.62 22.19
C SER A 342 -7.47 -5.36 23.67
N LEU A 343 -6.52 -5.64 24.56
CA LEU A 343 -6.71 -5.38 26.00
C LEU A 343 -6.96 -3.91 26.34
N THR A 344 -6.47 -2.98 25.50
CA THR A 344 -6.45 -1.54 25.79
C THR A 344 -7.27 -0.69 24.83
N CYS A 345 -7.61 -1.20 23.64
CA CYS A 345 -8.35 -0.45 22.63
C CYS A 345 -9.33 -1.34 21.87
N ALA A 346 -10.47 -0.79 21.46
CA ALA A 346 -11.38 -1.40 20.49
C ALA A 346 -11.77 -0.36 19.45
N VAL A 347 -11.87 -0.78 18.18
CA VAL A 347 -12.28 0.08 17.09
C VAL A 347 -13.32 -0.62 16.23
N ASN A 348 -14.41 0.09 15.96
CA ASN A 348 -15.42 -0.30 14.99
C ASN A 348 -15.26 0.57 13.75
N PHE A 349 -14.99 -0.05 12.61
CA PHE A 349 -14.92 0.56 11.30
C PHE A 349 -16.17 0.18 10.51
N GLU A 350 -17.00 1.18 10.19
CA GLU A 350 -18.13 1.06 9.26
C GLU A 350 -17.75 1.82 7.98
N VAL A 351 -17.40 1.09 6.93
CA VAL A 351 -16.90 1.67 5.68
C VAL A 351 -17.86 1.35 4.55
N SER A 352 -18.15 2.34 3.71
CA SER A 352 -18.95 2.12 2.49
C SER A 352 -18.47 2.99 1.34
N ALA A 353 -18.63 2.49 0.11
CA ALA A 353 -18.41 3.24 -1.11
C ALA A 353 -19.50 2.94 -2.14
N PRO A 354 -19.94 3.93 -2.95
CA PRO A 354 -20.87 3.65 -4.05
C PRO A 354 -20.28 2.65 -5.04
N ILE A 355 -21.02 1.60 -5.41
CA ILE A 355 -20.53 0.55 -6.32
C ILE A 355 -20.00 1.11 -7.65
N LYS A 356 -20.61 2.16 -8.18
CA LYS A 356 -20.17 2.80 -9.43
C LYS A 356 -18.80 3.48 -9.34
N SER A 357 -18.31 3.74 -8.13
CA SER A 357 -17.01 4.37 -7.90
C SER A 357 -15.84 3.39 -7.93
N PHE A 358 -16.12 2.08 -7.86
CA PHE A 358 -15.10 1.05 -7.87
C PHE A 358 -14.46 0.89 -9.26
N SER A 359 -13.14 0.70 -9.30
CA SER A 359 -12.40 0.48 -10.55
C SER A 359 -12.89 -0.77 -11.31
N SER A 360 -12.61 -0.84 -12.62
CA SER A 360 -13.00 -2.01 -13.43
C SER A 360 -12.28 -3.27 -12.96
N CYS A 361 -10.95 -3.23 -12.90
CA CYS A 361 -10.12 -4.23 -12.23
C CYS A 361 -8.72 -3.63 -12.03
N LEU A 362 -8.17 -3.77 -10.84
CA LEU A 362 -6.77 -3.55 -10.56
C LEU A 362 -5.98 -4.84 -10.73
N SER A 363 -4.72 -4.69 -11.11
CA SER A 363 -3.78 -5.81 -11.22
C SER A 363 -3.12 -6.02 -9.86
N ALA A 364 -3.28 -7.21 -9.29
CA ALA A 364 -2.62 -7.63 -8.06
C ALA A 364 -1.46 -8.58 -8.38
N PRO A 365 -0.35 -8.54 -7.61
CA PRO A 365 0.75 -9.47 -7.79
C PRO A 365 0.36 -10.85 -7.28
N MET A 366 0.41 -11.85 -8.15
CA MET A 366 0.16 -13.25 -7.80
C MET A 366 1.41 -14.06 -8.02
N SER A 367 1.42 -15.31 -7.57
CA SER A 367 2.57 -16.21 -7.76
C SER A 367 3.02 -16.29 -9.21
N GLU A 368 2.11 -16.24 -10.18
CA GLU A 368 2.42 -16.37 -11.61
C GLU A 368 2.68 -15.04 -12.34
N GLY A 369 2.57 -13.91 -11.65
CA GLY A 369 2.70 -12.55 -12.22
C GLY A 369 1.52 -11.64 -11.86
N PHE A 370 1.45 -10.47 -12.49
CA PHE A 370 0.37 -9.52 -12.24
C PHE A 370 -0.92 -9.90 -12.99
N LYS A 371 -1.97 -10.26 -12.25
CA LYS A 371 -3.31 -10.57 -12.80
C LYS A 371 -4.36 -9.61 -12.26
N LYS A 372 -5.49 -9.48 -12.96
CA LYS A 372 -6.65 -8.76 -12.43
C LYS A 372 -7.21 -9.52 -11.22
N GLY A 373 -7.24 -8.86 -10.06
CA GLY A 373 -7.52 -9.55 -8.79
C GLY A 373 -8.19 -8.71 -7.71
N CYS A 374 -8.35 -7.41 -7.91
CA CYS A 374 -9.06 -6.56 -6.96
C CYS A 374 -9.80 -5.41 -7.64
N THR A 375 -10.70 -4.79 -6.87
CA THR A 375 -11.36 -3.54 -7.22
C THR A 375 -11.30 -2.58 -6.04
N GLU A 376 -11.17 -1.29 -6.32
CA GLU A 376 -10.93 -0.26 -5.31
C GLU A 376 -11.74 1.00 -5.62
N SER A 377 -12.18 1.69 -4.57
CA SER A 377 -12.75 3.03 -4.61
C SER A 377 -11.94 3.98 -3.74
N PHE A 378 -11.79 5.24 -4.18
CA PHE A 378 -11.14 6.32 -3.41
C PHE A 378 -12.12 7.32 -2.79
N VAL A 379 -13.41 7.08 -2.92
CA VAL A 379 -14.48 7.96 -2.41
C VAL A 379 -15.28 7.29 -1.31
N ALA A 380 -14.71 6.26 -0.68
CA ALA A 380 -15.32 5.60 0.46
C ALA A 380 -15.46 6.58 1.64
N VAL A 381 -16.45 6.31 2.48
CA VAL A 381 -16.67 7.00 3.74
C VAL A 381 -16.51 5.98 4.86
N ALA A 382 -15.65 6.30 5.81
CA ALA A 382 -15.43 5.49 7.01
C ALA A 382 -16.00 6.20 8.23
N ASN A 383 -16.98 5.57 8.89
CA ASN A 383 -17.49 5.93 10.20
C ASN A 383 -16.77 5.07 11.25
N ILE A 384 -16.02 5.71 12.14
CA ILE A 384 -15.08 5.04 13.04
C ILE A 384 -15.41 5.39 14.48
N THR A 385 -15.67 4.36 15.27
CA THR A 385 -15.91 4.50 16.72
C THR A 385 -14.78 3.83 17.49
N VAL A 386 -14.19 4.54 18.44
CA VAL A 386 -13.01 4.08 19.20
C VAL A 386 -13.30 4.06 20.69
N TYR A 387 -12.94 2.95 21.32
CA TYR A 387 -13.03 2.75 22.76
C TYR A 387 -11.63 2.50 23.32
N GLN A 388 -11.34 3.06 24.48
CA GLN A 388 -10.12 2.76 25.24
C GLN A 388 -10.48 2.21 26.61
N ARG A 389 -9.60 1.38 27.15
CA ARG A 389 -9.76 0.81 28.49
C ARG A 389 -9.66 1.91 29.54
N ASP A 390 -10.69 1.99 30.39
CA ASP A 390 -10.73 2.77 31.63
C ASP A 390 -11.11 1.79 32.76
N PRO A 391 -10.33 1.70 33.85
CA PRO A 391 -9.83 0.52 34.57
C PRO A 391 -10.51 -0.85 34.43
N PHE A 392 -11.83 -0.91 34.29
CA PHE A 392 -12.61 -2.15 34.19
C PHE A 392 -13.58 -2.22 33.00
N SER A 393 -13.67 -1.17 32.18
CA SER A 393 -14.60 -1.08 31.05
C SER A 393 -13.96 -0.44 29.83
N MET A 394 -14.54 -0.70 28.66
CA MET A 394 -14.19 0.01 27.42
C MET A 394 -15.08 1.25 27.32
N VAL A 395 -14.47 2.42 27.28
CA VAL A 395 -15.18 3.71 27.22
C VAL A 395 -14.98 4.34 25.85
N LEU A 396 -16.05 4.88 25.27
CA LEU A 396 -16.02 5.61 24.01
C LEU A 396 -15.14 6.86 24.15
N THR A 397 -14.02 6.93 23.42
CA THR A 397 -13.09 8.07 23.47
C THR A 397 -13.04 8.84 22.15
N ASP A 398 -13.45 8.22 21.04
CA ASP A 398 -13.48 8.89 19.74
C ASP A 398 -14.59 8.42 18.82
N ASN A 399 -15.03 9.33 17.96
CA ASN A 399 -15.94 9.06 16.86
C ASN A 399 -15.56 9.99 15.70
N GLN A 400 -15.27 9.43 14.52
CA GLN A 400 -14.82 10.17 13.35
C GLN A 400 -15.53 9.70 12.09
N ILE A 401 -15.79 10.64 11.18
CA ILE A 401 -16.22 10.35 9.81
C ILE A 401 -15.13 10.82 8.87
N ILE A 402 -14.52 9.90 8.13
CA ILE A 402 -13.40 10.18 7.23
C ILE A 402 -13.85 9.95 5.79
N HIS A 403 -13.93 11.06 5.05
CA HIS A 403 -14.20 11.06 3.62
C HIS A 403 -12.94 10.78 2.81
N LEU A 404 -13.12 10.46 1.52
CA LEU A 404 -12.01 10.08 0.64
C LEU A 404 -11.19 8.94 1.22
N SER A 405 -11.84 8.01 1.93
CA SER A 405 -11.20 6.75 2.31
C SER A 405 -11.07 5.88 1.05
N ALA A 406 -10.04 5.06 1.02
CA ALA A 406 -9.94 4.00 0.04
C ALA A 406 -10.58 2.73 0.60
N LEU A 407 -11.28 1.98 -0.24
CA LEU A 407 -11.83 0.68 0.09
C LEU A 407 -11.59 -0.26 -1.08
N GLU A 408 -10.87 -1.34 -0.81
CA GLU A 408 -10.52 -2.37 -1.78
C GLU A 408 -11.11 -3.72 -1.37
N PHE A 409 -11.63 -4.46 -2.36
CA PHE A 409 -11.97 -5.87 -2.25
C PHE A 409 -11.11 -6.69 -3.21
N GLY A 410 -10.50 -7.75 -2.70
CA GLY A 410 -9.62 -8.63 -3.46
C GLY A 410 -10.13 -10.07 -3.54
N GLU A 411 -9.92 -10.68 -4.70
CA GLU A 411 -10.23 -12.07 -5.04
C GLU A 411 -11.62 -12.49 -4.53
N ALA A 412 -11.71 -13.49 -3.66
CA ALA A 412 -12.99 -14.04 -3.22
C ALA A 412 -13.87 -13.07 -2.40
N TYR A 413 -13.35 -11.91 -1.97
CA TYR A 413 -14.13 -10.88 -1.29
C TYR A 413 -14.75 -9.86 -2.24
N MET A 414 -14.39 -9.87 -3.53
CA MET A 414 -15.10 -9.10 -4.55
C MET A 414 -16.54 -9.61 -4.74
N CYS A 415 -17.38 -8.81 -5.41
CA CYS A 415 -18.73 -9.23 -5.77
C CYS A 415 -18.70 -10.53 -6.60
N ASN A 416 -19.20 -11.63 -6.03
CA ASN A 416 -19.12 -12.97 -6.63
C ASN A 416 -17.69 -13.44 -6.96
N GLY A 417 -16.67 -12.91 -6.28
CA GLY A 417 -15.26 -13.21 -6.56
C GLY A 417 -14.75 -12.70 -7.90
N GLN A 418 -15.44 -11.71 -8.50
CA GLN A 418 -15.14 -11.19 -9.83
C GLN A 418 -15.09 -9.67 -9.84
N CYS A 419 -14.37 -9.13 -10.82
CA CYS A 419 -14.40 -7.71 -11.11
C CYS A 419 -15.78 -7.24 -11.62
N PRO A 420 -16.15 -5.96 -11.38
CA PRO A 420 -17.39 -5.35 -11.86
C PRO A 420 -17.59 -5.27 -13.38
#